data_AF-A0A3E5EAV6-F1
#
_entry.id   AF-A0A3E5EAV6-F1
#
_cell.length_a   1.000
_cell.length_b   1.000
_cell.length_c   1.000
_cell.angle_alpha   90.00
_cell.angle_beta   90.00
_cell.angle_gamma   90.00
#
_symmetry.space_group_name_H-M   'P 1'
#
loop_
_entity.id
_entity.type
_entity.pdbx_description
1 polymer ?
#
loop_
_entity_poly.entity_id
_entity_poly.type
_entity_poly.pdbx_seq_one_letter_code
_entity_poly.pdbx_strand_id
1 'polypeptide(L)'
;MFRYLPVRKIQARQVLDSRGNPTVEVEVTVGEGIVGINGYTARAIVPSGASTGKFEAVELRDGKKGYYTGLSVEKAVENVNTKLAEAVIGENALDQNRIDQILIDTDGTDNKSNVGANAALGVSMAVARAAAMALRIPLYQYLGGCHSKKMPVPMMNILNGGACVIIMTQGRTPYNTRALAI
;
A
#
# COMPACT_ATOMS: atom_id res chain seq x y z
N MET A 1 27.59 -3.55 15.71
CA MET A 1 26.54 -4.45 16.21
C MET A 1 25.31 -4.22 15.36
N PHE A 2 25.00 -5.13 14.43
CA PHE A 2 23.79 -5.02 13.61
C PHE A 2 22.59 -5.25 14.53
N ARG A 3 21.79 -4.21 14.76
CA ARG A 3 20.57 -4.33 15.55
C ARG A 3 19.59 -5.18 14.75
N TYR A 4 19.15 -6.29 15.32
CA TYR A 4 18.16 -7.16 14.69
C TYR A 4 16.78 -6.79 15.22
N LEU A 5 15.94 -6.23 14.36
CA LEU A 5 14.61 -5.77 14.73
C LEU A 5 13.56 -6.66 14.06
N PRO A 6 13.13 -7.76 14.71
CA PRO A 6 12.23 -8.71 14.07
C PRO A 6 10.84 -8.13 13.87
N VAL A 7 10.25 -8.40 12.71
CA VAL A 7 8.81 -8.25 12.51
C VAL A 7 8.08 -9.30 13.34
N ARG A 8 7.15 -8.86 14.19
CA ARG A 8 6.45 -9.73 15.15
C ARG A 8 5.01 -10.03 14.74
N LYS A 9 4.36 -9.04 14.14
CA LYS A 9 2.93 -9.12 13.82
C LYS A 9 2.64 -8.26 12.61
N ILE A 10 1.84 -8.81 11.71
CA ILE A 10 1.28 -8.11 10.55
C ILE A 10 -0.23 -8.34 10.59
N GLN A 11 -1.00 -7.27 10.44
CA GLN A 11 -2.45 -7.35 10.30
C GLN A 11 -2.91 -6.37 9.24
N ALA A 12 -3.81 -6.80 8.37
CA ALA A 12 -4.48 -5.95 7.41
C ALA A 12 -5.99 -5.87 7.68
N ARG A 13 -6.57 -4.76 7.25
CA ARG A 13 -8.01 -4.53 7.26
C ARG A 13 -8.43 -3.71 6.04
N GLN A 14 -9.70 -3.85 5.66
CA GLN A 14 -10.30 -3.02 4.63
C GLN A 14 -10.75 -1.69 5.25
N VAL A 15 -10.35 -0.58 4.63
CA VAL A 15 -10.77 0.79 4.98
C VAL A 15 -11.28 1.51 3.72
N LEU A 16 -11.81 2.72 3.87
CA LEU A 16 -12.29 3.52 2.74
C LEU A 16 -11.29 4.62 2.37
N ASP A 17 -11.10 4.81 1.06
CA ASP A 17 -10.32 5.92 0.51
C ASP A 17 -11.13 7.23 0.47
N SER A 18 -10.51 8.31 -0.02
CA SER A 18 -11.15 9.63 -0.12
C SER A 18 -12.33 9.68 -1.10
N ARG A 19 -12.56 8.64 -1.90
CA ARG A 19 -13.67 8.50 -2.84
C ARG A 19 -14.73 7.52 -2.33
N GLY A 20 -14.56 6.98 -1.13
CA GLY A 20 -15.45 5.98 -0.54
C GLY A 20 -15.28 4.57 -1.12
N ASN A 21 -14.20 4.30 -1.88
CA ASN A 21 -13.91 2.96 -2.35
C ASN A 21 -13.07 2.19 -1.32
N PRO A 22 -13.23 0.87 -1.23
CA PRO A 22 -12.37 0.04 -0.40
C PRO A 22 -10.90 0.11 -0.81
N THR A 23 -10.03 0.16 0.19
CA THR A 23 -8.57 0.01 0.09
C THR A 23 -8.01 -0.74 1.30
N VAL A 24 -6.75 -1.13 1.22
CA VAL A 24 -6.04 -1.91 2.26
C VAL A 24 -5.31 -0.98 3.22
N GLU A 25 -5.54 -1.17 4.52
CA GLU A 25 -4.66 -0.68 5.58
C GLU A 25 -3.88 -1.85 6.16
N VAL A 26 -2.56 -1.71 6.29
CA VAL A 26 -1.68 -2.68 6.92
C VAL A 26 -1.07 -2.09 8.18
N GLU A 27 -1.09 -2.85 9.26
CA GLU A 27 -0.47 -2.59 10.54
C GLU A 27 0.66 -3.59 10.79
N VAL A 28 1.85 -3.09 11.11
CA VAL A 28 3.03 -3.91 11.38
C VAL A 28 3.60 -3.54 12.74
N THR A 29 3.89 -4.55 13.56
CA THR A 29 4.58 -4.41 14.83
C THR A 29 5.97 -5.04 14.75
N VAL A 30 6.99 -4.25 15.11
CA VAL A 30 8.40 -4.67 15.15
C VAL A 30 8.93 -4.52 16.58
N GLY A 31 9.84 -5.37 17.02
CA GLY A 31 10.42 -5.20 18.35
C GLY A 31 11.16 -6.40 18.92
N GLU A 32 12.12 -6.08 19.79
CA GLU A 32 12.82 -7.05 20.64
C GLU A 32 11.96 -7.30 21.90
N GLY A 33 11.77 -8.57 22.30
CA GLY A 33 10.94 -8.93 23.46
C GLY A 33 9.44 -9.11 23.15
N ILE A 34 8.58 -8.87 24.15
CA ILE A 34 7.14 -9.16 24.11
C ILE A 34 6.38 -8.07 23.33
N VAL A 35 5.55 -8.49 22.37
CA VAL A 35 4.68 -7.63 21.56
C VAL A 35 3.74 -6.81 22.46
N GLY A 36 3.72 -5.49 22.30
CA GLY A 36 2.84 -4.57 23.05
C GLY A 36 3.47 -3.88 24.27
N ILE A 37 4.64 -4.34 24.73
CA ILE A 37 5.40 -3.67 25.81
C ILE A 37 6.61 -2.94 25.22
N ASN A 38 7.38 -3.62 24.37
CA ASN A 38 8.63 -3.11 23.78
C ASN A 38 8.57 -3.03 22.24
N GLY A 39 7.37 -3.17 21.66
CA GLY A 39 7.15 -3.15 20.21
C GLY A 39 6.75 -1.79 19.69
N TYR A 40 7.23 -1.45 18.50
CA TYR A 40 6.81 -0.28 17.72
C TYR A 40 5.82 -0.72 16.66
N THR A 41 4.64 -0.11 16.65
CA THR A 41 3.59 -0.42 15.68
C THR A 41 3.36 0.77 14.77
N ALA A 42 3.34 0.52 13.47
CA ALA A 42 3.00 1.53 12.47
C ALA A 42 1.95 1.02 11.49
N ARG A 43 1.29 1.96 10.84
CA ARG A 43 0.23 1.71 9.84
C ARG A 43 0.56 2.38 8.51
N ALA A 44 0.09 1.76 7.44
CA ALA A 44 0.07 2.34 6.11
C ALA A 44 -1.26 2.03 5.42
N ILE A 45 -1.89 3.07 4.88
CA ILE A 45 -3.05 2.95 3.99
C ILE A 45 -2.54 3.12 2.56
N VAL A 46 -2.89 2.20 1.69
CA VAL A 46 -2.46 2.26 0.29
C VAL A 46 -3.43 3.11 -0.52
N PRO A 47 -2.95 4.09 -1.30
CA PRO A 47 -3.83 4.87 -2.17
C PRO A 47 -4.37 4.00 -3.31
N SER A 48 -5.61 4.26 -3.73
CA SER A 48 -6.21 3.64 -4.91
C SER A 48 -5.87 4.47 -6.17
N GLY A 49 -5.45 3.79 -7.23
CA GLY A 49 -5.21 4.39 -8.54
C GLY A 49 -6.48 4.36 -9.40
N ALA A 50 -6.71 5.42 -10.19
CA ALA A 50 -7.74 5.42 -11.24
C ALA A 50 -7.16 5.19 -12.64
N SER A 51 -5.85 5.34 -12.80
CA SER A 51 -5.13 5.06 -14.04
C SER A 51 -4.76 3.58 -14.07
N THR A 52 -5.03 2.91 -15.18
CA THR A 52 -4.68 1.51 -15.41
C THR A 52 -3.68 1.45 -16.57
N GLY A 53 -2.40 1.64 -16.28
CA GLY A 53 -1.35 1.38 -17.26
C GLY A 53 -1.21 -0.12 -17.50
N LYS A 54 -1.05 -0.54 -18.76
CA LYS A 54 -0.90 -1.98 -19.12
C LYS A 54 0.32 -2.66 -18.49
N PHE A 55 1.29 -1.89 -18.03
CA PHE A 55 2.54 -2.35 -17.42
C PHE A 55 2.64 -1.99 -15.93
N GLU A 56 1.55 -1.50 -15.33
CA GLU A 56 1.54 -1.15 -13.91
C GLU A 56 1.29 -2.39 -13.04
N ALA A 57 1.79 -2.35 -11.80
CA ALA A 57 1.51 -3.38 -10.82
C ALA A 57 0.00 -3.42 -10.52
N VAL A 58 -0.56 -4.63 -10.43
CA VAL A 58 -2.00 -4.82 -10.43
C VAL A 58 -2.56 -4.72 -9.01
N GLU A 59 -3.49 -3.79 -8.81
CA GLU A 59 -4.30 -3.74 -7.59
C GLU A 59 -5.30 -4.92 -7.58
N LEU A 60 -5.28 -5.73 -6.50
CA LEU A 60 -6.19 -6.86 -6.38
C LEU A 60 -7.53 -6.40 -5.80
N ARG A 61 -8.61 -6.63 -6.56
CA ARG A 61 -10.01 -6.36 -6.18
C ARG A 61 -10.86 -7.63 -6.31
N ASP A 62 -11.92 -7.72 -5.51
CA ASP A 62 -12.71 -8.95 -5.36
C ASP A 62 -13.66 -9.23 -6.53
N GLY A 63 -14.13 -8.20 -7.24
CA GLY A 63 -15.04 -8.32 -8.39
C GLY A 63 -16.49 -8.70 -8.05
N LYS A 64 -16.82 -8.90 -6.77
CA LYS A 64 -18.16 -9.25 -6.29
C LYS A 64 -19.10 -8.05 -6.33
N LYS A 65 -19.88 -7.88 -7.41
CA LYS A 65 -20.76 -6.71 -7.64
C LYS A 65 -21.72 -6.38 -6.49
N GLY A 66 -22.12 -7.36 -5.69
CA GLY A 66 -23.01 -7.17 -4.53
C GLY A 66 -22.41 -6.36 -3.37
N TYR A 67 -21.08 -6.20 -3.32
CA TYR A 67 -20.37 -5.46 -2.28
C TYR A 67 -19.47 -4.40 -2.89
N TYR A 68 -19.67 -3.13 -2.51
CA TYR A 68 -18.90 -1.99 -3.03
C TYR A 68 -18.77 -2.00 -4.57
N THR A 69 -19.80 -2.42 -5.30
CA THR A 69 -19.78 -2.54 -6.77
C THR A 69 -18.66 -3.42 -7.35
N GLY A 70 -18.12 -4.36 -6.55
CA GLY A 70 -16.99 -5.22 -6.92
C GLY A 70 -15.62 -4.64 -6.61
N LEU A 71 -15.55 -3.47 -5.97
CA LEU A 71 -14.32 -2.76 -5.63
C LEU A 71 -13.71 -3.15 -4.28
N SER A 72 -14.34 -4.09 -3.58
CA SER A 72 -13.84 -4.69 -2.33
C SER A 72 -12.44 -5.29 -2.49
N VAL A 73 -11.67 -5.34 -1.39
CA VAL A 73 -10.27 -5.75 -1.33
C VAL A 73 -10.03 -6.84 -0.27
N GLU A 74 -11.05 -7.66 0.03
CA GLU A 74 -10.96 -8.73 1.03
C GLU A 74 -9.86 -9.74 0.69
N LYS A 75 -9.72 -10.10 -0.59
CA LYS A 75 -8.63 -11.01 -1.03
C LYS A 75 -7.25 -10.43 -0.76
N ALA A 76 -7.06 -9.14 -1.00
CA ALA A 76 -5.80 -8.47 -0.73
C ALA A 76 -5.50 -8.45 0.79
N VAL A 77 -6.51 -8.17 1.60
CA VAL A 77 -6.41 -8.23 3.08
C VAL A 77 -6.08 -9.64 3.56
N GLU A 78 -6.72 -10.67 3.00
CA GLU A 78 -6.45 -12.07 3.32
C GLU A 78 -5.02 -12.47 2.94
N ASN A 79 -4.55 -12.10 1.75
CA ASN A 79 -3.18 -12.34 1.31
C ASN A 79 -2.15 -11.69 2.26
N VAL A 80 -2.43 -10.51 2.80
CA VAL A 80 -1.56 -9.89 3.81
C VAL A 80 -1.57 -10.70 5.12
N ASN A 81 -2.74 -11.06 5.62
CA ASN A 81 -2.90 -11.76 6.90
C ASN A 81 -2.41 -13.21 6.90
N THR A 82 -2.22 -13.80 5.71
CA THR A 82 -1.79 -15.19 5.53
C THR A 82 -0.40 -15.25 4.87
N LYS A 83 -0.35 -15.28 3.54
CA LYS A 83 0.87 -15.49 2.75
C LYS A 83 1.99 -14.50 3.09
N LEU A 84 1.69 -13.19 3.08
CA LEU A 84 2.72 -12.18 3.32
C LEU A 84 3.12 -12.12 4.79
N ALA A 85 2.17 -12.35 5.71
CA ALA A 85 2.47 -12.45 7.14
C ALA A 85 3.44 -13.60 7.43
N GLU A 86 3.16 -14.80 6.91
CA GLU A 86 4.02 -15.97 7.08
C GLU A 86 5.42 -15.76 6.50
N ALA A 87 5.53 -15.09 5.35
CA ALA A 87 6.81 -14.85 4.70
C ALA A 87 7.69 -13.80 5.41
N VAL A 88 7.07 -12.81 6.06
CA VAL A 88 7.78 -11.63 6.61
C VAL A 88 7.97 -11.70 8.13
N ILE A 89 7.14 -12.45 8.86
CA ILE A 89 7.30 -12.60 10.31
C ILE A 89 8.69 -13.17 10.64
N GLY A 90 9.35 -12.55 11.61
CA GLY A 90 10.69 -12.93 12.04
C GLY A 90 11.79 -12.17 11.33
N GLU A 91 11.58 -11.69 10.11
CA GLU A 91 12.59 -10.98 9.32
C GLU A 91 13.01 -9.64 9.94
N ASN A 92 14.20 -9.16 9.59
CA ASN A 92 14.72 -7.90 10.11
C ASN A 92 14.07 -6.69 9.40
N ALA A 93 13.25 -5.94 10.14
CA ALA A 93 12.57 -4.74 9.64
C ALA A 93 13.53 -3.61 9.21
N LEU A 94 14.80 -3.64 9.62
CA LEU A 94 15.81 -2.67 9.19
C LEU A 94 16.36 -2.96 7.78
N ASP A 95 16.15 -4.16 7.26
CA ASP A 95 16.58 -4.55 5.91
C ASP A 95 15.40 -4.44 4.93
N GLN A 96 15.07 -3.19 4.57
CA GLN A 96 13.93 -2.90 3.71
C GLN A 96 14.02 -3.61 2.35
N ASN A 97 15.23 -3.70 1.76
CA ASN A 97 15.45 -4.36 0.49
C ASN A 97 15.15 -5.86 0.59
N ARG A 98 15.59 -6.52 1.68
CA ARG A 98 15.29 -7.93 1.91
C ARG A 98 13.80 -8.16 2.07
N ILE A 99 13.10 -7.32 2.84
CA ILE A 99 11.65 -7.39 3.01
C ILE A 99 10.95 -7.26 1.66
N ASP A 100 11.27 -6.23 0.88
CA ASP A 100 10.64 -5.99 -0.41
C ASP A 100 10.92 -7.13 -1.41
N GLN A 101 12.12 -7.72 -1.36
CA GLN A 101 12.45 -8.90 -2.16
C GLN A 101 11.60 -10.11 -1.77
N ILE A 102 11.43 -10.39 -0.46
CA ILE A 102 10.55 -11.46 0.02
C ILE A 102 9.11 -11.23 -0.46
N LEU A 103 8.61 -9.99 -0.42
CA LEU A 103 7.27 -9.66 -0.91
C LEU A 103 7.11 -9.93 -2.41
N ILE A 104 8.13 -9.62 -3.21
CA ILE A 104 8.16 -9.90 -4.66
C ILE A 104 8.21 -11.40 -4.91
N ASP A 105 9.11 -12.12 -4.22
CA ASP A 105 9.31 -13.56 -4.39
C ASP A 105 8.05 -14.35 -3.95
N THR A 106 7.36 -13.89 -2.90
CA THR A 106 6.13 -14.51 -2.40
C THR A 106 4.97 -14.36 -3.38
N ASP A 107 4.93 -13.26 -4.14
CA ASP A 107 3.96 -13.10 -5.21
C ASP A 107 4.25 -14.01 -6.41
N GLY A 108 5.52 -14.05 -6.82
CA GLY A 108 6.00 -14.89 -7.92
C GLY A 108 5.58 -14.44 -9.33
N THR A 109 4.94 -13.27 -9.48
CA THR A 109 4.55 -12.70 -10.77
C THR A 109 5.21 -11.34 -11.01
N ASP A 110 5.47 -11.01 -12.27
CA ASP A 110 6.13 -9.75 -12.64
C ASP A 110 5.32 -8.51 -12.25
N ASN A 111 3.99 -8.64 -12.20
CA ASN A 111 3.05 -7.53 -12.01
C ASN A 111 2.33 -7.55 -10.65
N LYS A 112 2.72 -8.40 -9.71
CA LYS A 112 2.11 -8.50 -8.37
C LYS A 112 0.64 -8.92 -8.38
N SER A 113 0.23 -9.71 -9.36
CA SER A 113 -1.18 -10.07 -9.57
C SER A 113 -1.70 -11.15 -8.62
N ASN A 114 -0.82 -11.93 -7.98
CA ASN A 114 -1.21 -13.04 -7.10
C ASN A 114 -1.54 -12.55 -5.68
N VAL A 115 -0.65 -11.76 -5.08
CA VAL A 115 -0.88 -11.17 -3.75
C VAL A 115 -1.62 -9.83 -3.84
N GLY A 116 -1.41 -9.09 -4.92
CA GLY A 116 -1.89 -7.73 -5.12
C GLY A 116 -0.84 -6.69 -4.80
N ALA A 117 -0.63 -5.73 -5.71
CA ALA A 117 0.29 -4.62 -5.51
C ALA A 117 -0.09 -3.77 -4.28
N ASN A 118 -1.39 -3.65 -4.00
CA ASN A 118 -1.92 -2.99 -2.82
C ASN A 118 -1.57 -3.72 -1.52
N ALA A 119 -1.58 -5.05 -1.51
CA ALA A 119 -1.16 -5.84 -0.35
C ALA A 119 0.35 -5.66 -0.07
N ALA A 120 1.19 -5.87 -1.09
CA ALA A 120 2.64 -5.79 -0.96
C ALA A 120 3.12 -4.38 -0.56
N LEU A 121 2.60 -3.34 -1.22
CA LEU A 121 2.95 -1.95 -0.90
C LEU A 121 2.54 -1.57 0.53
N GLY A 122 1.38 -2.05 1.00
CA GLY A 122 0.92 -1.81 2.36
C GLY A 122 1.88 -2.37 3.41
N VAL A 123 2.31 -3.62 3.24
CA VAL A 123 3.31 -4.26 4.13
C VAL A 123 4.64 -3.51 4.08
N SER A 124 5.16 -3.25 2.88
CA SER A 124 6.43 -2.53 2.67
C SER A 124 6.47 -1.17 3.39
N MET A 125 5.43 -0.35 3.20
CA MET A 125 5.34 0.97 3.84
C MET A 125 5.16 0.90 5.36
N ALA A 126 4.38 -0.06 5.85
CA ALA A 126 4.15 -0.23 7.28
C ALA A 126 5.41 -0.71 8.02
N VAL A 127 6.20 -1.62 7.41
CA VAL A 127 7.52 -2.04 7.92
C VAL A 127 8.47 -0.85 8.01
N ALA A 128 8.63 -0.07 6.94
CA ALA A 128 9.50 1.10 6.92
C ALA A 128 9.16 2.12 8.02
N ARG A 129 7.86 2.37 8.24
CA ARG A 129 7.38 3.27 9.29
C ARG A 129 7.67 2.72 10.69
N ALA A 130 7.43 1.42 10.91
CA ALA A 130 7.67 0.77 12.19
C ALA A 130 9.18 0.77 12.54
N ALA A 131 10.04 0.52 11.54
CA ALA A 131 11.48 0.61 11.67
C ALA A 131 11.96 2.03 12.01
N ALA A 132 11.46 3.06 11.31
CA ALA A 132 11.77 4.46 11.60
C ALA A 132 11.38 4.85 13.05
N MET A 133 10.19 4.41 13.49
CA MET A 133 9.73 4.62 14.87
C MET A 133 10.63 3.93 15.89
N ALA A 134 11.07 2.71 15.62
CA ALA A 134 11.97 1.97 16.50
C ALA A 134 13.36 2.61 16.63
N LEU A 135 13.84 3.24 15.55
CA LEU A 135 15.07 4.02 15.54
C LEU A 135 14.89 5.45 16.09
N ARG A 136 13.64 5.86 16.39
CA ARG A 136 13.28 7.21 16.84
C ARG A 136 13.74 8.31 15.89
N ILE A 137 13.71 8.03 14.59
CA ILE A 137 13.99 9.02 13.56
C ILE A 137 12.74 9.26 12.70
N PRO A 138 12.55 10.48 12.18
CA PRO A 138 11.47 10.75 11.24
C PRO A 138 11.57 9.88 9.98
N LEU A 139 10.42 9.48 9.42
CA LEU A 139 10.35 8.61 8.23
C LEU A 139 11.17 9.15 7.04
N TYR A 140 11.15 10.46 6.80
CA TYR A 140 11.90 11.05 5.68
C TYR A 140 13.42 10.92 5.84
N GLN A 141 13.93 10.89 7.09
CA GLN A 141 15.34 10.64 7.38
C GLN A 141 15.66 9.15 7.31
N TYR A 142 14.74 8.28 7.74
CA TYR A 142 14.88 6.83 7.60
C TYR A 142 15.03 6.43 6.12
N LEU A 143 14.19 7.00 5.24
CA LEU A 143 14.17 6.65 3.83
C LEU A 143 15.30 7.28 3.00
N GLY A 144 15.62 8.57 3.24
CA GLY A 144 16.60 9.29 2.41
C GLY A 144 17.92 9.63 3.12
N GLY A 145 18.11 9.17 4.35
CA GLY A 145 19.32 9.38 5.13
C GLY A 145 19.46 10.80 5.71
N CYS A 146 20.67 11.11 6.18
CA CYS A 146 20.97 12.36 6.88
C CYS A 146 20.86 13.63 6.02
N HIS A 147 20.86 13.51 4.70
CA HIS A 147 20.79 14.63 3.77
C HIS A 147 19.35 14.94 3.27
N SER A 148 18.33 14.24 3.77
CA SER A 148 16.91 14.51 3.47
C SER A 148 16.41 15.82 4.08
N LYS A 149 16.73 16.95 3.44
CA LYS A 149 16.35 18.30 3.90
C LYS A 149 15.65 19.17 2.84
N LYS A 150 15.50 18.67 1.62
CA LYS A 150 14.87 19.41 0.51
C LYS A 150 13.35 19.26 0.60
N MET A 151 12.65 20.39 0.68
CA MET A 151 11.20 20.43 0.55
C MET A 151 10.82 20.56 -0.93
N PRO A 152 9.85 19.77 -1.44
CA PRO A 152 9.39 19.89 -2.82
C PRO A 152 8.58 21.18 -3.02
N VAL A 153 8.68 21.79 -4.21
CA VAL A 153 7.77 22.86 -4.62
C VAL A 153 6.42 22.23 -4.98
N PRO A 154 5.31 22.62 -4.34
CA PRO A 154 4.01 22.01 -4.60
C PRO A 154 3.49 22.40 -5.98
N MET A 155 3.17 21.41 -6.81
CA MET A 155 2.40 21.59 -8.04
C MET A 155 0.90 21.50 -7.70
N MET A 156 0.25 22.66 -7.53
CA MET A 156 -1.14 22.73 -7.10
C MET A 156 -2.08 22.64 -8.30
N ASN A 157 -2.90 21.59 -8.34
CA ASN A 157 -3.91 21.42 -9.36
C ASN A 157 -5.18 22.24 -9.00
N ILE A 158 -5.37 23.38 -9.67
CA ILE A 158 -6.49 24.31 -9.42
C ILE A 158 -7.62 24.13 -10.45
N LEU A 159 -7.29 23.63 -11.64
CA LEU A 159 -8.24 23.46 -12.74
C LEU A 159 -8.14 22.04 -13.30
N ASN A 160 -9.25 21.31 -13.22
CA ASN A 160 -9.37 19.95 -13.73
C ASN A 160 -10.13 19.94 -15.07
N GLY A 161 -9.78 19.00 -15.95
CA GLY A 161 -10.46 18.78 -17.23
C GLY A 161 -10.47 17.30 -17.63
N GLY A 162 -10.89 17.01 -18.86
CA GLY A 162 -10.87 15.66 -19.43
C GLY A 162 -11.98 14.73 -18.96
N ALA A 163 -11.82 13.43 -19.25
CA ALA A 163 -12.85 12.40 -19.08
C ALA A 163 -13.46 12.35 -17.66
N CYS A 164 -12.65 12.52 -16.62
CA CYS A 164 -13.13 12.48 -15.24
C CYS A 164 -14.14 13.61 -14.94
N VAL A 165 -13.98 14.80 -15.52
CA VAL A 165 -14.90 15.93 -15.32
C VAL A 165 -16.20 15.75 -16.11
N ILE A 166 -16.09 15.25 -17.35
CA ILE A 166 -17.26 14.96 -18.20
C ILE A 166 -18.13 13.85 -17.58
N ILE A 167 -17.51 12.80 -17.05
CA ILE A 167 -18.21 11.68 -16.41
C ILE A 167 -18.89 12.12 -15.09
N MET A 168 -18.27 13.02 -14.33
CA MET A 168 -18.86 13.57 -13.10
C MET A 168 -20.05 14.49 -13.34
N THR A 169 -20.07 15.22 -14.46
CA THR A 169 -21.13 16.20 -14.77
C THR A 169 -22.30 15.62 -15.55
N GLN A 170 -22.07 14.62 -16.40
CA GLN A 170 -23.09 14.08 -17.31
C GLN A 170 -23.48 12.61 -17.06
N GLY A 171 -22.86 11.96 -16.08
CA GLY A 171 -23.08 10.54 -15.76
C GLY A 171 -22.51 9.59 -16.83
N ARG A 172 -22.40 8.30 -16.49
CA ARG A 172 -22.00 7.24 -17.43
C ARG A 172 -23.18 6.85 -18.34
N THR A 173 -23.49 7.67 -19.33
CA THR A 173 -24.45 7.33 -20.39
C THR A 173 -23.72 6.73 -21.60
N PRO A 174 -24.32 5.75 -22.31
CA PRO A 174 -23.71 5.12 -23.50
C PRO A 174 -23.49 6.10 -24.68
N TYR A 175 -24.04 7.31 -24.60
CA TYR A 175 -23.82 8.37 -25.59
C TYR A 175 -22.55 9.19 -25.35
N ASN A 176 -21.97 9.13 -24.14
CA ASN A 176 -20.80 9.94 -23.77
C ASN A 176 -19.45 9.29 -24.07
N THR A 177 -19.44 8.02 -24.47
CA THR A 177 -18.23 7.30 -24.89
C THR A 177 -17.71 7.71 -26.27
N ARG A 178 -18.53 8.36 -27.11
CA ARG A 178 -18.12 8.82 -28.45
C ARG A 178 -17.44 10.18 -28.48
N ALA A 179 -17.60 11.02 -27.46
CA ALA A 179 -16.88 12.29 -27.34
C ALA A 179 -15.43 12.11 -26.81
N LEU A 180 -15.02 10.87 -26.52
CA LEU A 180 -13.77 10.51 -25.85
C LEU A 180 -12.70 9.90 -26.78
N ALA A 181 -12.87 10.02 -28.10
CA ALA A 181 -11.94 9.50 -29.09
C ALA A 181 -11.43 10.60 -30.05
N ILE A 182 -10.85 11.67 -29.49
CA ILE A 182 -9.87 12.53 -30.17
C ILE A 182 -8.82 12.94 -29.13
#